data_AF-A0A8H6JP65-F1
#
_entry.id   AF-A0A8H6JP65-F1
#
_cell.length_a   1.000
_cell.length_b   1.000
_cell.length_c   1.000
_cell.angle_alpha   90.00
_cell.angle_beta   90.00
_cell.angle_gamma   90.00
#
_symmetry.space_group_name_H-M   'P 1'
#
loop_
_entity.id
_entity.type
_entity.pdbx_description
1 polymer ?
#
loop_
_entity_poly.entity_id
_entity_poly.type
_entity_poly.pdbx_seq_one_letter_code
_entity_poly.pdbx_strand_id
1 'polypeptide(L)'
;MPDYEYLPLGSNEIRRLILFPGDVEGPLQARVVHDIFEPPHTVPQYEALSYVWGSQETPETLTVFGDTTYDGSLDRSSLRDAGSIPLGQNLATALRHLRRKAETRVIWCDAACINQRDVEERSVQVQRMKDIYPASERVVAWLDPGGKETRRAMQIISQTKWDADFDFTTKTWTVDEDARKAPHYSQSLSRQDWQSLSHFLGLPWFKRLWVRQEIALANDSSIFMTGTDVVDLKTFSKAAHSIYRETWMGRVLMEEDVYSRFLLNLPNSALFKTDDGRFGLGTEAACEGDEIFVIPGNCHALILRPVGDSGYYKIVGPCFMSSLMWSEAAWGPLPEGWKVKMISGDPARVYEYTDPDGRTTRQDPRRGPLPPGWHETTHSDGTLAWYKLEDKETEYSWDRTDPRLTPDNLRARGVKVERLILV
;
A
#
# COMPACT_ATOMS: atom_id res chain seq x y z
N MET A 1 -10.86 -22.22 27.12
CA MET A 1 -11.95 -22.20 26.12
C MET A 1 -11.44 -22.99 24.92
N PRO A 2 -12.24 -23.86 24.28
CA PRO A 2 -11.79 -24.58 23.08
C PRO A 2 -11.55 -23.60 21.93
N ASP A 3 -10.71 -23.98 20.98
CA ASP A 3 -10.57 -23.26 19.71
C ASP A 3 -11.93 -23.20 19.01
N TYR A 4 -12.23 -22.07 18.38
CA TYR A 4 -13.43 -21.95 17.58
C TYR A 4 -13.33 -22.82 16.32
N GLU A 5 -14.34 -23.66 16.10
CA GLU A 5 -14.46 -24.50 14.91
C GLU A 5 -15.32 -23.78 13.86
N TYR A 6 -14.70 -23.45 12.73
CA TYR A 6 -15.38 -22.81 11.61
C TYR A 6 -16.25 -23.82 10.86
N LEU A 7 -17.54 -23.51 10.67
CA LEU A 7 -18.39 -24.24 9.73
C LEU A 7 -17.95 -23.93 8.30
N PRO A 8 -17.84 -24.91 7.38
CA PRO A 8 -17.42 -24.64 5.99
C PRO A 8 -18.29 -23.57 5.30
N LEU A 9 -17.66 -22.73 4.47
CA LEU A 9 -18.38 -21.75 3.64
C LEU A 9 -18.72 -22.31 2.26
N GLY A 10 -19.93 -22.02 1.79
CA GLY A 10 -20.30 -22.15 0.39
C GLY A 10 -19.55 -21.16 -0.52
N SER A 11 -19.56 -21.40 -1.84
CA SER A 11 -18.88 -20.53 -2.82
C SER A 11 -19.39 -19.09 -2.82
N ASN A 12 -20.65 -18.89 -2.44
CA ASN A 12 -21.29 -17.58 -2.39
C ASN A 12 -21.49 -17.08 -0.96
N GLU A 13 -20.75 -17.58 0.02
CA GLU A 13 -20.96 -17.21 1.44
C GLU A 13 -19.76 -16.46 2.01
N ILE A 14 -20.02 -15.52 2.91
CA ILE A 14 -19.00 -14.90 3.76
C ILE A 14 -19.37 -15.11 5.23
N ARG A 15 -18.38 -14.99 6.11
CA ARG A 15 -18.66 -14.76 7.54
C ARG A 15 -18.52 -13.29 7.87
N ARG A 16 -19.34 -12.80 8.80
CA ARG A 16 -19.19 -11.49 9.42
C ARG A 16 -19.07 -11.64 10.92
N LEU A 17 -18.44 -10.64 11.54
CA LEU A 17 -18.27 -10.55 12.98
C LEU A 17 -19.23 -9.52 13.56
N ILE A 18 -20.19 -9.96 14.37
CA ILE A 18 -21.01 -9.08 15.20
C ILE A 18 -20.24 -8.83 16.49
N LEU A 19 -19.47 -7.74 16.52
CA LEU A 19 -18.70 -7.31 17.68
C LEU A 19 -19.63 -6.77 18.77
N PHE A 20 -19.55 -7.35 19.98
CA PHE A 20 -20.41 -6.95 21.09
C PHE A 20 -19.94 -5.67 21.78
N PRO A 21 -20.87 -4.89 22.35
CA PRO A 21 -20.52 -3.69 23.09
C PRO A 21 -19.72 -3.99 24.36
N GLY A 22 -18.93 -3.01 24.79
CA GLY A 22 -18.15 -3.09 26.02
C GLY A 22 -17.14 -1.96 26.15
N ASP A 23 -16.53 -1.85 27.33
CA ASP A 23 -15.46 -0.91 27.60
C ASP A 23 -14.17 -1.29 26.88
N VAL A 24 -13.32 -0.32 26.51
CA VAL A 24 -12.10 -0.53 25.72
C VAL A 24 -11.19 -1.61 26.33
N GLU A 25 -11.00 -1.63 27.65
CA GLU A 25 -10.17 -2.62 28.37
C GLU A 25 -10.87 -3.97 28.60
N GLY A 26 -12.18 -4.04 28.35
CA GLY A 26 -12.97 -5.26 28.56
C GLY A 26 -12.62 -6.38 27.56
N PRO A 27 -12.97 -7.63 27.88
CA PRO A 27 -12.71 -8.77 27.00
C PRO A 27 -13.38 -8.58 25.63
N LEU A 28 -12.70 -8.97 24.55
CA LEU A 28 -13.29 -8.95 23.22
C LEU A 28 -14.23 -10.14 23.04
N GLN A 29 -15.47 -9.83 22.68
CA GLN A 29 -16.54 -10.81 22.52
C GLN A 29 -17.32 -10.50 21.26
N ALA A 30 -17.64 -11.53 20.48
CA ALA A 30 -18.36 -11.37 19.23
C ALA A 30 -19.17 -12.63 18.87
N ARG A 31 -20.07 -12.49 17.90
CA ARG A 31 -20.70 -13.62 17.22
C ARG A 31 -20.20 -13.69 15.78
N VAL A 32 -19.88 -14.89 15.30
CA VAL A 32 -19.59 -15.12 13.89
C VAL A 32 -20.90 -15.55 13.23
N VAL A 33 -21.27 -14.90 12.14
CA VAL A 33 -22.52 -15.17 11.39
C VAL A 33 -22.18 -15.51 9.95
N HIS A 34 -22.91 -16.47 9.40
CA HIS A 34 -22.81 -16.89 8.00
C HIS A 34 -23.86 -16.16 7.16
N ASP A 35 -23.44 -15.56 6.05
CA ASP A 35 -24.32 -14.84 5.16
C ASP A 35 -24.08 -15.22 3.70
N ILE A 36 -25.17 -15.25 2.94
CA ILE A 36 -25.11 -15.26 1.47
C ILE A 36 -24.57 -13.92 0.99
N PHE A 37 -23.63 -13.98 0.05
CA PHE A 37 -22.92 -12.85 -0.54
C PHE A 37 -22.82 -13.04 -2.06
N GLU A 38 -23.77 -12.41 -2.76
CA GLU A 38 -23.90 -12.39 -4.21
C GLU A 38 -24.04 -10.95 -4.72
N PRO A 39 -22.97 -10.14 -4.73
CA PRO A 39 -23.04 -8.77 -5.23
C PRO A 39 -23.42 -8.70 -6.72
N PRO A 40 -24.25 -7.72 -7.13
CA PRO A 40 -24.86 -6.68 -6.31
C PRO A 40 -26.23 -7.10 -5.70
N HIS A 41 -26.69 -8.33 -5.91
CA HIS A 41 -28.05 -8.77 -5.60
C HIS A 41 -28.31 -9.02 -4.12
N THR A 42 -27.41 -9.73 -3.45
CA THR A 42 -27.56 -10.14 -2.05
C THR A 42 -26.29 -9.76 -1.29
N VAL A 43 -26.32 -8.62 -0.61
CA VAL A 43 -25.19 -8.09 0.16
C VAL A 43 -25.66 -7.76 1.59
N PRO A 44 -25.15 -8.45 2.63
CA PRO A 44 -25.45 -8.10 4.00
C PRO A 44 -24.79 -6.76 4.39
N GLN A 45 -25.31 -6.08 5.40
CA GLN A 45 -24.72 -4.85 5.92
C GLN A 45 -23.50 -5.12 6.80
N TYR A 46 -22.36 -4.48 6.53
CA TYR A 46 -21.14 -4.55 7.33
C TYR A 46 -20.17 -3.43 7.01
N GLU A 47 -19.23 -3.20 7.92
CA GLU A 47 -18.03 -2.40 7.68
C GLU A 47 -16.84 -3.33 7.44
N ALA A 48 -16.02 -3.06 6.43
CA ALA A 48 -14.79 -3.84 6.20
C ALA A 48 -13.62 -3.20 6.96
N LEU A 49 -12.90 -3.99 7.75
CA LEU A 49 -11.72 -3.53 8.47
C LEU A 49 -10.45 -3.75 7.64
N SER A 50 -9.67 -2.70 7.50
CA SER A 50 -8.37 -2.68 6.84
C SER A 50 -7.30 -2.35 7.88
N TYR A 51 -6.36 -3.27 8.13
CA TYR A 51 -5.38 -3.14 9.21
C TYR A 51 -4.10 -3.93 8.92
N VAL A 52 -2.98 -3.49 9.52
CA VAL A 52 -1.71 -4.24 9.41
C VAL A 52 -1.78 -5.48 10.30
N TRP A 53 -1.42 -6.63 9.75
CA TRP A 53 -1.26 -7.82 10.58
C TRP A 53 -0.14 -7.59 11.59
N GLY A 54 -0.48 -7.64 12.88
CA GLY A 54 0.47 -7.46 13.98
C GLY A 54 1.24 -8.73 14.32
N SER A 55 2.13 -8.65 15.31
CA SER A 55 2.81 -9.83 15.86
C SER A 55 1.79 -10.86 16.35
N GLN A 56 2.06 -12.12 16.01
CA GLN A 56 1.30 -13.29 16.44
C GLN A 56 2.03 -14.07 17.56
N GLU A 57 3.14 -13.53 18.09
CA GLU A 57 3.94 -14.19 19.13
C GLU A 57 3.20 -14.27 20.47
N THR A 58 2.38 -13.26 20.77
CA THR A 58 1.53 -13.19 21.97
C THR A 58 0.12 -12.77 21.54
N PRO A 59 -0.66 -13.69 20.95
CA PRO A 59 -1.97 -13.37 20.42
C PRO A 59 -2.94 -13.08 21.57
N GLU A 60 -3.83 -12.13 21.33
CA GLU A 60 -4.97 -11.87 22.20
C GLU A 60 -6.14 -12.80 21.84
N THR A 61 -7.07 -13.00 22.78
CA THR A 61 -8.19 -13.91 22.57
C THR A 61 -9.48 -13.16 22.29
N LEU A 62 -10.10 -13.47 21.14
CA LEU A 62 -11.49 -13.13 20.87
C LEU A 62 -12.38 -14.30 21.29
N THR A 63 -13.28 -14.06 22.25
CA THR A 63 -14.33 -15.03 22.56
C THR A 63 -15.42 -14.92 21.51
N VAL A 64 -15.65 -16.00 20.77
CA VAL A 64 -16.69 -16.07 19.76
C VAL A 64 -17.78 -17.04 20.18
N PHE A 65 -19.01 -16.71 19.83
CA PHE A 65 -20.17 -17.56 20.05
C PHE A 65 -20.69 -18.06 18.72
N GLY A 66 -20.96 -19.37 18.64
CA GLY A 66 -21.34 -20.07 17.42
C GLY A 66 -22.81 -19.90 17.02
N ASP A 67 -23.08 -20.34 15.79
CA ASP A 67 -24.32 -20.18 15.05
C ASP A 67 -24.89 -21.56 14.71
N THR A 68 -25.78 -22.10 15.52
CA THR A 68 -26.63 -23.24 15.10
C THR A 68 -28.04 -22.80 14.70
N THR A 69 -28.44 -21.56 14.98
CA THR A 69 -29.69 -20.93 14.50
C THR A 69 -29.64 -19.41 14.72
N TYR A 70 -29.06 -18.65 13.80
CA TYR A 70 -29.20 -17.19 13.80
C TYR A 70 -30.65 -16.83 13.42
N ASP A 71 -31.41 -16.41 14.43
CA ASP A 71 -32.81 -15.95 14.31
C ASP A 71 -32.90 -14.45 13.98
N GLY A 72 -31.77 -13.80 13.66
CA GLY A 72 -31.67 -12.36 13.50
C GLY A 72 -31.46 -11.60 14.81
N SER A 73 -31.47 -12.26 15.97
CA SER A 73 -31.33 -11.61 17.28
C SER A 73 -29.90 -11.16 17.56
N LEU A 74 -29.73 -9.88 17.88
CA LEU A 74 -28.48 -9.30 18.39
C LEU A 74 -28.30 -9.50 19.90
N ASP A 75 -29.26 -10.15 20.57
CA ASP A 75 -29.23 -10.36 22.01
C ASP A 75 -28.25 -11.48 22.42
N ARG A 76 -27.62 -11.28 23.57
CA ARG A 76 -26.66 -12.18 24.21
C ARG A 76 -27.34 -13.37 24.90
N SER A 77 -28.66 -13.33 25.05
CA SER A 77 -29.46 -14.39 25.69
C SER A 77 -29.47 -15.71 24.91
N SER A 78 -29.22 -15.70 23.60
CA SER A 78 -29.15 -16.88 22.73
C SER A 78 -27.74 -17.48 22.56
N LEU A 79 -26.73 -16.95 23.24
CA LEU A 79 -25.34 -17.40 23.10
C LEU A 79 -25.16 -18.83 23.65
N ARG A 80 -24.90 -19.78 22.76
CA ARG A 80 -24.39 -21.12 23.07
C ARG A 80 -23.04 -21.33 22.40
N ASP A 81 -22.30 -22.33 22.88
CA ASP A 81 -21.04 -22.81 22.29
C ASP A 81 -19.99 -21.71 22.03
N ALA A 82 -19.28 -21.36 23.10
CA ALA A 82 -18.20 -20.37 23.05
C ALA A 82 -16.87 -21.02 22.65
N GLY A 83 -16.25 -20.48 21.60
CA GLY A 83 -14.90 -20.80 21.16
C GLY A 83 -13.97 -19.60 21.26
N SER A 84 -12.67 -19.83 21.10
CA SER A 84 -11.66 -18.79 21.01
C SER A 84 -11.03 -18.69 19.63
N ILE A 85 -10.90 -17.46 19.12
CA ILE A 85 -10.07 -17.13 17.95
C ILE A 85 -8.86 -16.33 18.44
N PRO A 86 -7.62 -16.76 18.14
CA PRO A 86 -6.44 -15.96 18.42
C PRO A 86 -6.34 -14.78 17.45
N LEU A 87 -6.13 -13.57 17.98
CA LEU A 87 -5.94 -12.34 17.22
C LEU A 87 -4.53 -11.81 17.40
N GLY A 88 -3.93 -11.34 16.31
CA GLY A 88 -2.72 -10.52 16.42
C GLY A 88 -3.03 -9.23 17.20
N GLN A 89 -2.04 -8.73 17.95
CA GLN A 89 -2.24 -7.59 18.86
C GLN A 89 -2.88 -6.37 18.17
N ASN A 90 -2.43 -6.04 16.96
CA ASN A 90 -2.97 -4.88 16.24
C ASN A 90 -4.47 -5.03 15.91
N LEU A 91 -4.92 -6.24 15.55
CA LEU A 91 -6.35 -6.49 15.30
C LEU A 91 -7.15 -6.39 16.59
N ALA A 92 -6.65 -6.95 17.70
CA ALA A 92 -7.32 -6.86 18.98
C ALA A 92 -7.46 -5.39 19.42
N THR A 93 -6.40 -4.59 19.29
CA THR A 93 -6.47 -3.15 19.54
C THR A 93 -7.47 -2.46 18.62
N ALA A 94 -7.42 -2.73 17.30
CA ALA A 94 -8.39 -2.18 16.36
C ALA A 94 -9.83 -2.49 16.78
N LEU A 95 -10.17 -3.75 17.04
CA LEU A 95 -11.51 -4.14 17.47
C LEU A 95 -11.94 -3.45 18.76
N ARG A 96 -11.04 -3.25 19.74
CA ARG A 96 -11.35 -2.48 20.97
C ARG A 96 -11.71 -1.03 20.68
N HIS A 97 -11.03 -0.40 19.74
CA HIS A 97 -11.29 0.97 19.34
C HIS A 97 -12.54 1.09 18.45
N LEU A 98 -12.83 0.09 17.63
CA LEU A 98 -14.06 0.02 16.84
C LEU A 98 -15.30 -0.30 17.71
N ARG A 99 -15.12 -1.04 18.82
CA ARG A 99 -16.19 -1.43 19.74
C ARG A 99 -16.92 -0.20 20.30
N ARG A 100 -18.24 -0.21 20.21
CA ARG A 100 -19.10 0.81 20.83
C ARG A 100 -19.44 0.41 22.25
N LYS A 101 -19.73 1.38 23.11
CA LYS A 101 -20.04 1.12 24.53
C LYS A 101 -21.38 0.41 24.75
N ALA A 102 -22.37 0.69 23.90
CA ALA A 102 -23.76 0.26 24.10
C ALA A 102 -24.37 -0.51 22.91
N GLU A 103 -23.72 -0.48 21.74
CA GLU A 103 -24.25 -1.06 20.51
C GLU A 103 -23.30 -2.10 19.93
N THR A 104 -23.88 -3.11 19.29
CA THR A 104 -23.12 -4.04 18.46
C THR A 104 -22.64 -3.35 17.19
N ARG A 105 -21.51 -3.81 16.66
CA ARG A 105 -20.96 -3.34 15.38
C ARG A 105 -20.68 -4.53 14.48
N VAL A 106 -21.14 -4.50 13.24
CA VAL A 106 -20.96 -5.61 12.32
C VAL A 106 -19.77 -5.33 11.41
N ILE A 107 -18.75 -6.18 11.51
CA ILE A 107 -17.44 -5.96 10.91
C ILE A 107 -17.06 -7.21 10.10
N TRP A 108 -16.44 -7.00 8.95
CA TRP A 108 -15.68 -8.04 8.26
C TRP A 108 -14.19 -7.79 8.46
N CYS A 109 -13.45 -8.79 8.93
CA CYS A 109 -11.99 -8.78 8.96
C CYS A 109 -11.44 -10.16 8.62
N ASP A 110 -10.46 -10.19 7.73
CA ASP A 110 -9.86 -11.41 7.18
C ASP A 110 -9.44 -12.45 8.25
N ALA A 111 -8.75 -12.03 9.30
CA ALA A 111 -8.20 -12.96 10.30
C ALA A 111 -9.25 -13.67 11.17
N ALA A 112 -10.47 -13.11 11.30
CA ALA A 112 -11.55 -13.72 12.09
C ALA A 112 -12.71 -14.24 11.24
N CYS A 113 -12.89 -13.72 10.02
CA CYS A 113 -13.99 -14.12 9.14
C CYS A 113 -13.58 -15.25 8.18
N ILE A 114 -12.28 -15.42 7.93
CA ILE A 114 -11.73 -16.50 7.10
C ILE A 114 -11.05 -17.51 8.01
N ASN A 115 -11.31 -18.80 7.79
CA ASN A 115 -10.60 -19.88 8.45
C ASN A 115 -9.15 -19.92 7.94
N GLN A 116 -8.24 -19.26 8.66
CA GLN A 116 -6.83 -19.15 8.28
C GLN A 116 -6.08 -20.50 8.26
N ARG A 117 -6.64 -21.54 8.87
CA ARG A 117 -6.08 -22.91 8.88
C ARG A 117 -6.49 -23.72 7.64
N ASP A 118 -7.50 -23.27 6.91
CA ASP A 118 -7.96 -23.90 5.67
C ASP A 118 -7.41 -23.14 4.46
N VAL A 119 -6.48 -23.78 3.74
CA VAL A 119 -5.79 -23.18 2.59
C VAL A 119 -6.73 -22.99 1.40
N GLU A 120 -7.71 -23.87 1.21
CA GLU A 120 -8.67 -23.76 0.12
C GLU A 120 -9.64 -22.61 0.39
N GLU A 121 -10.23 -22.57 1.59
CA GLU A 121 -11.10 -21.46 1.99
C GLU A 121 -10.37 -20.12 1.90
N ARG A 122 -9.15 -20.05 2.43
CA ARG A 122 -8.35 -18.82 2.39
C ARG A 122 -8.10 -18.35 0.96
N SER A 123 -7.73 -19.26 0.07
CA SER A 123 -7.49 -18.95 -1.34
C SER A 123 -8.75 -18.39 -2.03
N VAL A 124 -9.90 -19.01 -1.78
CA VAL A 124 -11.20 -18.57 -2.32
C VAL A 124 -11.61 -17.20 -1.77
N GLN A 125 -11.53 -17.01 -0.45
CA GLN A 125 -11.97 -15.76 0.19
C GLN A 125 -11.04 -14.58 -0.13
N VAL A 126 -9.73 -14.80 -0.25
CA VAL A 126 -8.78 -13.77 -0.69
C VAL A 126 -9.12 -13.28 -2.11
N GLN A 127 -9.50 -14.17 -3.03
CA GLN A 127 -9.95 -13.76 -4.37
C GLN A 127 -11.24 -12.94 -4.34
N ARG A 128 -12.11 -13.16 -3.33
CA ARG A 128 -13.37 -12.44 -3.13
C ARG A 128 -13.22 -11.11 -2.42
N MET A 129 -12.04 -10.77 -1.87
CA MET A 129 -11.81 -9.46 -1.25
C MET A 129 -12.09 -8.29 -2.20
N LYS A 130 -11.86 -8.49 -3.51
CA LYS A 130 -12.20 -7.51 -4.56
C LYS A 130 -13.69 -7.17 -4.62
N ASP A 131 -14.56 -8.05 -4.13
CA ASP A 131 -16.01 -7.88 -4.10
C ASP A 131 -16.46 -7.46 -2.68
N ILE A 132 -15.84 -8.02 -1.64
CA ILE A 132 -16.17 -7.77 -0.22
C ILE A 132 -15.90 -6.33 0.21
N TYR A 133 -14.76 -5.74 -0.13
CA TYR A 133 -14.46 -4.36 0.27
C TYR A 133 -15.41 -3.33 -0.37
N PRO A 134 -15.62 -3.33 -1.70
CA PRO A 134 -16.53 -2.37 -2.32
C PRO A 134 -18.01 -2.57 -1.96
N ALA A 135 -18.43 -3.80 -1.62
CA ALA A 135 -19.80 -4.09 -1.19
C ALA A 135 -20.09 -3.68 0.26
N SER A 136 -19.06 -3.37 1.07
CA SER A 136 -19.23 -2.91 2.45
C SER A 136 -19.90 -1.53 2.51
N GLU A 137 -20.53 -1.21 3.65
CA GLU A 137 -21.06 0.14 3.91
C GLU A 137 -19.96 1.19 3.88
N ARG A 138 -18.80 0.85 4.42
CA ARG A 138 -17.56 1.63 4.37
C ARG A 138 -16.39 0.73 4.73
N VAL A 139 -15.20 1.18 4.32
CA VAL A 139 -13.95 0.62 4.82
C VAL A 139 -13.43 1.46 5.97
N VAL A 140 -13.06 0.81 7.07
CA VAL A 140 -12.36 1.41 8.20
C VAL A 140 -10.89 1.05 8.09
N ALA A 141 -10.06 2.00 7.69
CA ALA A 141 -8.61 1.85 7.67
C ALA A 141 -8.04 2.19 9.04
N TRP A 142 -7.81 1.14 9.83
CA TRP A 142 -7.17 1.22 11.13
C TRP A 142 -5.67 1.40 10.96
N LEU A 143 -5.16 2.54 11.42
CA LEU A 143 -3.77 2.93 11.26
C LEU A 143 -2.92 2.62 12.49
N ASP A 144 -3.35 3.10 13.66
CA ASP A 144 -2.67 2.90 14.94
C ASP A 144 -3.60 3.21 16.14
N PRO A 145 -3.19 2.93 17.39
CA PRO A 145 -3.95 3.29 18.61
C PRO A 145 -4.06 4.80 18.87
N GLY A 146 -3.45 5.64 18.04
CA GLY A 146 -3.33 7.06 18.23
C GLY A 146 -2.11 7.45 19.06
N GLY A 147 -1.62 8.66 18.79
CA GLY A 147 -0.50 9.28 19.50
C GLY A 147 -0.52 10.78 19.26
N LYS A 148 0.38 11.51 19.94
CA LYS A 148 0.47 12.97 19.79
C LYS A 148 0.68 13.39 18.33
N GLU A 149 1.56 12.68 17.63
CA GLU A 149 1.91 12.97 16.24
C GLU A 149 0.78 12.60 15.27
N THR A 150 0.19 11.40 15.39
CA THR A 150 -0.91 10.98 14.50
C THR A 150 -2.18 11.80 14.72
N ARG A 151 -2.51 12.15 15.98
CA ARG A 151 -3.61 13.08 16.27
C ARG A 151 -3.39 14.45 15.64
N ARG A 152 -2.18 15.00 15.76
CA ARG A 152 -1.83 16.29 15.16
C ARG A 152 -1.96 16.22 13.63
N ALA A 153 -1.47 15.14 13.01
CA ALA A 153 -1.63 14.93 11.57
C ALA A 153 -3.11 14.86 11.15
N MET A 154 -3.95 14.08 11.85
CA MET A 154 -5.39 14.03 11.61
C MET A 154 -6.05 15.41 11.73
N GLN A 155 -5.68 16.20 12.73
CA GLN A 155 -6.18 17.58 12.88
C GLN A 155 -5.77 18.46 11.70
N ILE A 156 -4.51 18.40 11.27
CA ILE A 156 -4.04 19.15 10.09
C ILE A 156 -4.83 18.75 8.85
N ILE A 157 -4.99 17.44 8.61
CA ILE A 157 -5.74 16.89 7.48
C ILE A 157 -7.19 17.37 7.48
N SER A 158 -7.87 17.36 8.64
CA SER A 158 -9.27 17.78 8.75
C SER A 158 -9.50 19.28 8.68
N GLN A 159 -8.58 20.08 9.24
CA GLN A 159 -8.81 21.51 9.47
C GLN A 159 -8.20 22.41 8.39
N THR A 160 -7.29 21.86 7.59
CA THR A 160 -6.67 22.60 6.48
C THR A 160 -7.61 22.64 5.28
N LYS A 161 -7.78 23.82 4.69
CA LYS A 161 -8.46 23.95 3.40
C LYS A 161 -7.48 23.56 2.30
N TRP A 162 -7.65 22.35 1.79
CA TRP A 162 -6.87 21.81 0.67
C TRP A 162 -7.36 22.39 -0.67
N ASP A 163 -6.44 22.66 -1.58
CA ASP A 163 -6.69 23.27 -2.91
C ASP A 163 -7.13 22.24 -3.97
N ALA A 164 -6.98 20.96 -3.65
CA ALA A 164 -7.39 19.85 -4.51
C ALA A 164 -8.82 19.38 -4.20
N ASP A 165 -9.55 19.00 -5.25
CA ASP A 165 -10.77 18.21 -5.13
C ASP A 165 -10.72 17.00 -6.06
N PHE A 166 -11.34 15.91 -5.61
CA PHE A 166 -11.45 14.67 -6.36
C PHE A 166 -12.91 14.38 -6.66
N ASP A 167 -13.24 14.29 -7.94
CA ASP A 167 -14.55 13.83 -8.39
C ASP A 167 -14.51 12.31 -8.50
N PHE A 168 -15.15 11.61 -7.57
CA PHE A 168 -15.24 10.15 -7.56
C PHE A 168 -16.06 9.57 -8.73
N THR A 169 -16.91 10.38 -9.36
CA THR A 169 -17.74 9.96 -10.52
C THR A 169 -16.91 9.97 -11.79
N THR A 170 -16.26 11.10 -12.10
CA THR A 170 -15.40 11.24 -13.29
C THR A 170 -14.00 10.71 -13.07
N LYS A 171 -13.64 10.45 -11.81
CA LYS A 171 -12.33 10.00 -11.35
C LYS A 171 -11.21 10.97 -11.74
N THR A 172 -11.50 12.26 -11.67
CA THR A 172 -10.57 13.33 -12.03
C THR A 172 -10.24 14.24 -10.86
N TRP A 173 -9.00 14.75 -10.87
CA TRP A 173 -8.56 15.78 -9.95
C TRP A 173 -8.83 17.16 -10.54
N THR A 174 -9.41 18.02 -9.72
CA THR A 174 -9.57 19.45 -10.02
C THR A 174 -8.85 20.25 -8.96
N VAL A 175 -8.43 21.45 -9.34
CA VAL A 175 -7.70 22.36 -8.45
C VAL A 175 -8.44 23.67 -8.47
N ASP A 176 -8.78 24.16 -7.29
CA ASP A 176 -9.37 25.49 -7.15
C ASP A 176 -8.25 26.53 -7.39
N GLU A 177 -8.27 27.17 -8.56
CA GLU A 177 -7.27 28.19 -8.94
C GLU A 177 -7.27 29.41 -8.02
N ASP A 178 -8.36 29.68 -7.30
CA ASP A 178 -8.45 30.77 -6.34
C ASP A 178 -7.94 30.34 -4.95
N ALA A 179 -8.14 29.08 -4.57
CA ALA A 179 -7.45 28.49 -3.40
C ALA A 179 -5.92 28.48 -3.59
N ARG A 180 -5.44 28.33 -4.83
CA ARG A 180 -4.01 28.42 -5.20
C ARG A 180 -3.39 29.78 -4.92
N LYS A 181 -4.19 30.86 -4.79
CA LYS A 181 -3.72 32.24 -4.57
C LYS A 181 -3.80 32.68 -3.10
N ALA A 182 -4.47 31.91 -2.24
CA ALA A 182 -4.55 32.17 -0.81
C ALA A 182 -3.19 31.88 -0.13
N PRO A 183 -2.87 32.46 1.06
CA PRO A 183 -1.65 32.11 1.78
C PRO A 183 -1.60 30.59 1.99
N HIS A 184 -0.68 29.95 1.27
CA HIS A 184 -0.62 28.51 1.12
C HIS A 184 -0.54 27.83 2.49
N TYR A 185 -1.18 26.67 2.64
CA TYR A 185 -0.98 25.82 3.81
C TYR A 185 0.51 25.51 4.03
N SER A 186 1.32 25.51 2.98
CA SER A 186 2.79 25.39 3.08
C SER A 186 3.48 26.49 3.89
N GLN A 187 2.88 27.69 3.98
CA GLN A 187 3.37 28.81 4.77
C GLN A 187 2.76 28.86 6.18
N SER A 188 1.62 28.18 6.40
CA SER A 188 0.96 28.13 7.71
C SER A 188 1.33 26.90 8.55
N LEU A 189 1.77 25.81 7.91
CA LEU A 189 2.21 24.60 8.59
C LEU A 189 3.63 24.77 9.13
N SER A 190 3.77 24.60 10.45
CA SER A 190 5.05 24.62 11.14
C SER A 190 5.89 23.39 10.83
N ARG A 191 7.18 23.42 11.18
CA ARG A 191 8.06 22.25 11.09
C ARG A 191 7.49 21.04 11.85
N GLN A 192 6.84 21.28 12.99
CA GLN A 192 6.21 20.21 13.78
C GLN A 192 5.02 19.60 13.04
N ASP A 193 4.22 20.40 12.34
CA ASP A 193 3.09 19.91 11.54
C ASP A 193 3.58 18.97 10.43
N TRP A 194 4.66 19.36 9.75
CA TRP A 194 5.28 18.54 8.73
C TRP A 194 5.87 17.24 9.28
N GLN A 195 6.45 17.26 10.49
CA GLN A 195 6.91 16.04 11.17
C GLN A 195 5.75 15.10 11.52
N SER A 196 4.63 15.64 11.99
CA SER A 196 3.45 14.83 12.28
C SER A 196 2.85 14.21 11.01
N LEU A 197 2.74 14.98 9.92
CA LEU A 197 2.30 14.47 8.61
C LEU A 197 3.25 13.40 8.06
N SER A 198 4.56 13.61 8.19
CA SER A 198 5.60 12.63 7.85
C SER A 198 5.40 11.32 8.59
N HIS A 199 5.27 11.40 9.91
CA HIS A 199 5.08 10.24 10.77
C HIS A 199 3.80 9.48 10.41
N PHE A 200 2.70 10.22 10.17
CA PHE A 200 1.42 9.64 9.77
C PHE A 200 1.50 8.88 8.45
N LEU A 201 2.08 9.50 7.42
CA LEU A 201 2.23 8.87 6.09
C LEU A 201 3.25 7.72 6.10
N GLY A 202 4.15 7.69 7.08
CA GLY A 202 5.12 6.61 7.30
C GLY A 202 4.59 5.42 8.09
N LEU A 203 3.32 5.45 8.56
CA LEU A 203 2.73 4.35 9.32
C LEU A 203 2.74 3.05 8.51
N PRO A 204 2.93 1.87 9.16
CA PRO A 204 3.07 0.60 8.47
C PRO A 204 1.91 0.25 7.53
N TRP A 205 0.72 0.76 7.83
CA TRP A 205 -0.46 0.57 7.01
C TRP A 205 -0.25 1.11 5.59
N PHE A 206 0.31 2.33 5.45
CA PHE A 206 0.55 2.94 4.14
C PHE A 206 1.58 2.19 3.29
N LYS A 207 2.30 1.21 3.85
CA LYS A 207 3.36 0.42 3.18
C LYS A 207 2.87 -0.94 2.69
N ARG A 208 1.63 -1.33 2.98
CA ARG A 208 1.09 -2.66 2.68
C ARG A 208 0.63 -2.78 1.23
N LEU A 209 1.16 -3.77 0.51
CA LEU A 209 0.77 -4.11 -0.87
C LEU A 209 -0.76 -4.30 -1.07
N TRP A 210 -1.46 -4.78 -0.04
CA TRP A 210 -2.89 -5.12 -0.11
C TRP A 210 -3.83 -3.93 0.15
N VAL A 211 -3.31 -2.81 0.65
CA VAL A 211 -4.13 -1.62 0.96
C VAL A 211 -4.88 -1.08 -0.26
N ARG A 212 -4.42 -1.37 -1.49
CA ARG A 212 -5.16 -0.97 -2.70
C ARG A 212 -6.49 -1.69 -2.86
N GLN A 213 -6.57 -2.98 -2.61
CA GLN A 213 -7.86 -3.67 -2.62
C GLN A 213 -8.77 -3.12 -1.53
N GLU A 214 -8.17 -2.74 -0.39
CA GLU A 214 -8.92 -2.34 0.78
C GLU A 214 -9.43 -0.89 0.69
N ILE A 215 -8.63 0.07 0.21
CA ILE A 215 -9.02 1.50 0.08
C ILE A 215 -9.36 1.94 -1.35
N ALA A 216 -8.70 1.44 -2.40
CA ALA A 216 -9.02 1.90 -3.75
C ALA A 216 -10.37 1.35 -4.25
N LEU A 217 -10.85 0.26 -3.64
CA LEU A 217 -12.21 -0.27 -3.82
C LEU A 217 -13.17 0.25 -2.75
N ALA A 218 -12.69 1.07 -1.81
CA ALA A 218 -13.53 1.60 -0.77
C ALA A 218 -14.44 2.69 -1.31
N ASN A 219 -15.68 2.70 -0.86
CA ASN A 219 -16.63 3.74 -1.23
C ASN A 219 -16.31 5.07 -0.52
N ASP A 220 -16.92 6.17 -0.99
CA ASP A 220 -16.70 7.53 -0.48
C ASP A 220 -16.99 7.73 1.02
N SER A 221 -17.69 6.80 1.68
CA SER A 221 -17.97 6.82 3.12
C SER A 221 -16.85 6.25 3.99
N SER A 222 -15.76 5.80 3.35
CA SER A 222 -14.63 5.15 4.01
C SER A 222 -13.75 6.11 4.77
N ILE A 223 -13.08 5.61 5.80
CA ILE A 223 -12.41 6.43 6.80
C ILE A 223 -11.03 5.88 7.17
N PHE A 224 -10.14 6.79 7.54
CA PHE A 224 -8.90 6.51 8.26
C PHE A 224 -9.12 6.73 9.75
N MET A 225 -8.64 5.80 10.57
CA MET A 225 -8.85 5.82 12.02
C MET A 225 -7.53 5.62 12.78
N THR A 226 -7.25 6.53 13.72
CA THR A 226 -6.14 6.47 14.67
C THR A 226 -6.70 6.66 16.07
N GLY A 227 -6.67 5.61 16.90
CA GLY A 227 -7.30 5.66 18.22
C GLY A 227 -8.80 5.94 18.13
N THR A 228 -9.23 7.15 18.51
CA THR A 228 -10.63 7.61 18.35
C THR A 228 -10.78 8.72 17.32
N ASP A 229 -9.67 9.20 16.77
CA ASP A 229 -9.63 10.26 15.77
C ASP A 229 -9.89 9.66 14.38
N VAL A 230 -10.73 10.33 13.59
CA VAL A 230 -11.19 9.83 12.28
C VAL A 230 -11.10 10.93 11.23
N VAL A 231 -10.69 10.54 10.02
CA VAL A 231 -10.70 11.36 8.81
C VAL A 231 -11.36 10.58 7.68
N ASP A 232 -12.26 11.20 6.93
CA ASP A 232 -12.86 10.57 5.75
C ASP A 232 -11.88 10.48 4.56
N LEU A 233 -12.06 9.46 3.73
CA LEU A 233 -11.22 9.16 2.58
C LEU A 233 -11.11 10.36 1.62
N LYS A 234 -12.20 11.11 1.42
CA LYS A 234 -12.21 12.27 0.54
C LYS A 234 -11.30 13.37 1.08
N THR A 235 -11.47 13.75 2.35
CA THR A 235 -10.63 14.76 3.02
C THR A 235 -9.17 14.36 3.05
N PHE A 236 -8.87 13.10 3.38
CA PHE A 236 -7.50 12.58 3.32
C PHE A 236 -6.91 12.66 1.90
N SER A 237 -7.68 12.25 0.89
CA SER A 237 -7.23 12.27 -0.51
C SER A 237 -6.90 13.68 -0.97
N LYS A 238 -7.74 14.67 -0.65
CA LYS A 238 -7.46 16.09 -0.92
C LYS A 238 -6.15 16.52 -0.26
N ALA A 239 -5.98 16.22 1.02
CA ALA A 239 -4.79 16.56 1.78
C ALA A 239 -3.52 15.98 1.16
N ALA A 240 -3.55 14.68 0.88
CA ALA A 240 -2.43 13.96 0.33
C ALA A 240 -2.04 14.49 -1.07
N HIS A 241 -3.03 14.78 -1.93
CA HIS A 241 -2.81 15.32 -3.27
C HIS A 241 -2.25 16.75 -3.23
N SER A 242 -2.81 17.61 -2.38
CA SER A 242 -2.32 18.97 -2.15
C SER A 242 -0.89 19.00 -1.59
N ILE A 243 -0.59 18.20 -0.56
CA ILE A 243 0.76 18.07 0.00
C ILE A 243 1.76 17.64 -1.08
N TYR A 244 1.40 16.65 -1.90
CA TYR A 244 2.26 16.16 -2.97
C TYR A 244 2.62 17.23 -4.01
N ARG A 245 1.64 18.04 -4.41
CA ARG A 245 1.81 19.02 -5.50
C ARG A 245 2.73 20.18 -5.14
N GLU A 246 2.60 20.72 -3.93
CA GLU A 246 3.10 22.08 -3.65
C GLU A 246 4.46 22.18 -2.97
N THR A 247 4.89 21.24 -2.13
CA THR A 247 6.08 21.46 -1.31
C THR A 247 7.25 20.58 -1.73
N TRP A 248 8.47 21.15 -1.75
CA TRP A 248 9.70 20.35 -1.74
C TRP A 248 9.61 19.34 -0.59
N MET A 249 9.18 19.77 0.60
CA MET A 249 8.90 18.84 1.71
C MET A 249 7.81 17.80 1.41
N GLY A 250 6.72 18.11 0.73
CA GLY A 250 5.70 17.11 0.37
C GLY A 250 6.18 16.10 -0.66
N ARG A 251 7.02 16.55 -1.61
CA ARG A 251 7.76 15.66 -2.51
C ARG A 251 8.71 14.75 -1.74
N VAL A 252 9.40 15.28 -0.73
CA VAL A 252 10.38 14.64 0.17
C VAL A 252 9.74 13.68 1.18
N LEU A 253 8.59 14.05 1.75
CA LEU A 253 7.79 13.29 2.71
C LEU A 253 7.07 12.12 2.05
N MET A 254 6.57 12.33 0.83
CA MET A 254 6.00 11.27 -0.01
C MET A 254 7.06 10.59 -0.89
N GLU A 255 8.33 11.03 -0.87
CA GLU A 255 9.43 10.42 -1.63
C GLU A 255 9.84 9.08 -1.04
N GLU A 256 9.75 8.94 0.29
CA GLU A 256 10.18 7.74 1.00
C GLU A 256 9.31 6.51 0.67
N ASP A 257 8.09 6.69 0.17
CA ASP A 257 7.20 5.60 -0.23
C ASP A 257 6.64 5.82 -1.65
N VAL A 258 7.34 5.28 -2.66
CA VAL A 258 6.80 5.14 -4.02
C VAL A 258 5.41 4.48 -4.02
N TYR A 259 5.16 3.67 -3.00
CA TYR A 259 3.93 2.95 -2.77
C TYR A 259 2.75 3.87 -2.34
N SER A 260 3.00 4.84 -1.44
CA SER A 260 1.99 5.84 -1.06
C SER A 260 1.67 6.80 -2.21
N ARG A 261 2.68 7.17 -3.02
CA ARG A 261 2.48 7.92 -4.28
C ARG A 261 1.55 7.20 -5.26
N PHE A 262 1.65 5.87 -5.32
CA PHE A 262 0.83 5.04 -6.21
C PHE A 262 -0.59 4.85 -5.67
N LEU A 263 -0.72 4.72 -4.35
CA LEU A 263 -1.99 4.67 -3.63
C LEU A 263 -2.82 5.95 -3.79
N LEU A 264 -2.15 7.11 -3.75
CA LEU A 264 -2.79 8.42 -3.74
C LEU A 264 -3.10 8.99 -5.13
N ASN A 265 -2.45 8.49 -6.19
CA ASN A 265 -2.54 9.10 -7.53
C ASN A 265 -3.25 8.25 -8.59
N LEU A 266 -3.78 7.08 -8.26
CA LEU A 266 -4.50 6.28 -9.24
C LEU A 266 -5.87 5.83 -8.70
N PRO A 267 -6.90 6.67 -8.85
CA PRO A 267 -8.20 6.13 -9.19
C PRO A 267 -8.02 5.22 -10.41
N ASN A 268 -8.72 4.09 -10.49
CA ASN A 268 -8.62 3.13 -11.61
C ASN A 268 -7.36 2.29 -11.61
N SER A 269 -7.07 1.58 -10.52
CA SER A 269 -6.03 0.55 -10.57
C SER A 269 -6.53 -0.81 -10.15
N ALA A 270 -6.06 -1.81 -10.86
CA ALA A 270 -6.30 -3.20 -10.59
C ALA A 270 -5.03 -3.88 -10.03
N LEU A 271 -5.25 -4.90 -9.20
CA LEU A 271 -4.24 -5.90 -8.95
C LEU A 271 -4.10 -6.75 -10.22
N PHE A 272 -2.87 -6.93 -10.68
CA PHE A 272 -2.57 -7.91 -11.72
C PHE A 272 -1.59 -8.95 -11.17
N LYS A 273 -1.60 -10.11 -11.82
CA LYS A 273 -0.62 -11.17 -11.64
C LYS A 273 0.06 -11.41 -12.98
N THR A 274 1.37 -11.51 -12.95
CA THR A 274 2.19 -11.87 -14.12
C THR A 274 2.26 -13.39 -14.29
N ASP A 275 2.61 -13.86 -15.49
CA ASP A 275 2.71 -15.29 -15.81
C ASP A 275 3.73 -16.03 -14.94
N ASP A 276 4.77 -15.35 -14.46
CA ASP A 276 5.77 -15.91 -13.54
C ASP A 276 5.38 -15.80 -12.05
N GLY A 277 4.13 -15.41 -11.78
CA GLY A 277 3.55 -15.43 -10.44
C GLY A 277 3.79 -14.20 -9.60
N ARG A 278 4.45 -13.16 -10.13
CA ARG A 278 4.63 -11.89 -9.42
C ARG A 278 3.34 -11.06 -9.43
N PHE A 279 3.06 -10.39 -8.32
CA PHE A 279 1.92 -9.50 -8.16
C PHE A 279 2.33 -8.04 -8.29
N GLY A 280 1.49 -7.25 -8.94
CA GLY A 280 1.69 -5.82 -9.05
C GLY A 280 0.36 -5.07 -9.13
N LEU A 281 0.47 -3.75 -9.10
CA LEU A 281 -0.65 -2.83 -9.13
C LEU A 281 -0.47 -1.91 -10.33
N GLY A 282 -1.49 -1.77 -11.16
CA GLY A 282 -1.43 -0.94 -12.36
C GLY A 282 -2.80 -0.44 -12.74
N THR A 283 -2.88 0.32 -13.84
CA THR A 283 -4.15 0.85 -14.36
C THR A 283 -5.22 -0.23 -14.59
N GLU A 284 -6.49 0.06 -14.34
CA GLU A 284 -7.63 -0.85 -14.60
C GLU A 284 -7.81 -1.14 -16.09
N ALA A 285 -7.22 -0.31 -16.96
CA ALA A 285 -7.18 -0.54 -18.40
C ALA A 285 -6.27 -1.71 -18.80
N ALA A 286 -5.46 -2.23 -17.86
CA ALA A 286 -4.61 -3.39 -18.09
C ALA A 286 -5.46 -4.64 -18.33
N CYS A 287 -5.05 -5.48 -19.28
CA CYS A 287 -5.69 -6.74 -19.60
C CYS A 287 -4.67 -7.86 -19.79
N GLU A 288 -5.14 -9.10 -19.87
CA GLU A 288 -4.30 -10.24 -20.24
C GLU A 288 -3.60 -9.97 -21.58
N GLY A 289 -2.32 -10.36 -21.66
CA GLY A 289 -1.45 -10.08 -22.80
C GLY A 289 -0.70 -8.75 -22.74
N ASP A 290 -1.00 -7.87 -21.77
CA ASP A 290 -0.15 -6.71 -21.51
C ASP A 290 1.17 -7.13 -20.84
N GLU A 291 2.24 -6.41 -21.17
CA GLU A 291 3.59 -6.69 -20.73
C GLU A 291 4.14 -5.58 -19.82
N ILE A 292 5.01 -5.94 -18.87
CA ILE A 292 5.59 -5.00 -17.91
C ILE A 292 7.04 -4.70 -18.28
N PHE A 293 7.35 -3.42 -18.42
CA PHE A 293 8.68 -2.94 -18.75
C PHE A 293 9.20 -1.94 -17.73
N VAL A 294 10.48 -2.09 -17.37
CA VAL A 294 11.24 -1.05 -16.68
C VAL A 294 12.03 -0.30 -17.74
N ILE A 295 11.66 0.97 -17.95
CA ILE A 295 12.34 1.84 -18.91
C ILE A 295 13.44 2.61 -18.17
N PRO A 296 14.72 2.48 -18.57
CA PRO A 296 15.79 3.29 -18.01
C PRO A 296 15.47 4.79 -18.06
N GLY A 297 15.63 5.47 -16.93
CA GLY A 297 15.29 6.89 -16.79
C GLY A 297 13.84 7.16 -16.39
N ASN A 298 12.96 6.15 -16.39
CA ASN A 298 11.63 6.25 -15.80
C ASN A 298 11.66 5.82 -14.32
N CYS A 299 10.83 6.46 -13.49
CA CYS A 299 10.71 6.15 -12.07
C CYS A 299 9.61 5.15 -11.72
N HIS A 300 8.84 4.72 -12.71
CA HIS A 300 7.84 3.67 -12.59
C HIS A 300 8.05 2.63 -13.69
N ALA A 301 7.75 1.37 -13.37
CA ALA A 301 7.53 0.37 -14.40
C ALA A 301 6.26 0.75 -15.18
N LEU A 302 6.19 0.36 -16.46
CA LEU A 302 5.05 0.62 -17.32
C LEU A 302 4.41 -0.68 -17.77
N ILE A 303 3.08 -0.66 -17.85
CA ILE A 303 2.28 -1.64 -18.56
C ILE A 303 2.19 -1.18 -20.02
N LEU A 304 2.68 -2.02 -20.93
CA LEU A 304 2.67 -1.78 -22.35
C LEU A 304 1.88 -2.87 -23.06
N ARG A 305 1.05 -2.48 -24.03
CA ARG A 305 0.23 -3.40 -24.81
C ARG A 305 0.87 -3.64 -26.18
N PRO A 306 1.22 -4.89 -26.54
CA PRO A 306 1.71 -5.19 -27.88
C PRO A 306 0.63 -4.91 -28.94
N VAL A 307 1.03 -4.35 -30.07
CA VAL A 307 0.15 -4.03 -31.20
C VAL A 307 0.29 -5.10 -32.28
N GLY A 308 -0.39 -6.23 -32.10
CA GLY A 308 -0.20 -7.41 -32.96
C GLY A 308 1.26 -7.86 -33.00
N ASP A 309 1.70 -8.44 -34.13
CA ASP A 309 3.09 -8.94 -34.29
C ASP A 309 4.08 -7.88 -34.80
N SER A 310 3.71 -6.60 -34.68
CA SER A 310 4.42 -5.50 -35.33
C SER A 310 5.66 -5.01 -34.58
N GLY A 311 5.86 -5.45 -33.32
CA GLY A 311 6.91 -4.96 -32.43
C GLY A 311 6.66 -3.55 -31.85
N TYR A 312 5.48 -2.99 -32.10
CA TYR A 312 5.04 -1.71 -31.53
C TYR A 312 4.22 -1.93 -30.26
N TYR A 313 4.29 -0.96 -29.35
CA TYR A 313 3.65 -1.01 -28.05
C TYR A 313 2.86 0.26 -27.75
N LYS A 314 1.64 0.11 -27.24
CA LYS A 314 0.87 1.23 -26.66
C LYS A 314 1.16 1.34 -25.17
N ILE A 315 1.29 2.57 -24.68
CA ILE A 315 1.39 2.81 -23.24
C ILE A 315 0.00 2.64 -22.62
N VAL A 316 -0.17 1.65 -21.76
CA VAL A 316 -1.43 1.45 -21.01
C VAL A 316 -1.41 2.32 -19.76
N GLY A 317 -0.29 2.30 -19.02
CA GLY A 317 -0.11 3.15 -17.85
C GLY A 317 1.05 2.71 -16.95
N PRO A 318 1.32 3.46 -15.88
CA PRO A 318 2.32 3.05 -14.90
C PRO A 318 1.84 1.87 -14.06
N CYS A 319 2.79 1.11 -13.52
CA CYS A 319 2.56 0.07 -12.52
C CYS A 319 3.60 0.10 -11.40
N PHE A 320 3.21 -0.44 -10.26
CA PHE A 320 4.07 -0.77 -9.14
C PHE A 320 4.19 -2.28 -9.02
N MET A 321 5.42 -2.80 -8.98
CA MET A 321 5.69 -4.20 -8.67
C MET A 321 6.94 -4.26 -7.80
N SER A 322 6.79 -4.65 -6.53
CA SER A 322 7.86 -4.57 -5.52
C SER A 322 9.14 -5.25 -5.97
N SER A 323 9.04 -6.39 -6.65
CA SER A 323 10.15 -7.18 -7.19
C SER A 323 10.87 -6.58 -8.40
N LEU A 324 10.46 -5.38 -8.85
CA LEU A 324 11.17 -4.59 -9.86
C LEU A 324 11.68 -3.26 -9.30
N MET A 325 11.24 -2.88 -8.09
CA MET A 325 11.59 -1.59 -7.49
C MET A 325 13.02 -1.62 -6.95
N TRP A 326 13.52 -0.47 -6.49
CA TRP A 326 14.87 -0.36 -5.91
C TRP A 326 15.95 -0.89 -6.85
N SER A 327 15.78 -0.72 -8.16
CA SER A 327 16.68 -1.22 -9.20
C SER A 327 16.81 -2.76 -9.27
N GLU A 328 15.90 -3.52 -8.66
CA GLU A 328 15.88 -4.99 -8.74
C GLU A 328 15.73 -5.49 -10.19
N ALA A 329 15.03 -4.75 -11.05
CA ALA A 329 14.94 -5.09 -12.48
C ALA A 329 16.30 -5.11 -13.20
N ALA A 330 17.27 -4.32 -12.74
CA ALA A 330 18.61 -4.26 -13.32
C ALA A 330 19.61 -5.15 -12.55
N TRP A 331 19.47 -5.24 -11.24
CA TRP A 331 20.49 -5.82 -10.36
C TRP A 331 20.09 -7.13 -9.68
N GLY A 332 18.83 -7.53 -9.76
CA GLY A 332 18.26 -8.62 -8.97
C GLY A 332 17.91 -8.22 -7.54
N PRO A 333 17.38 -9.15 -6.73
CA PRO A 333 16.97 -8.88 -5.35
C PRO A 333 18.16 -8.43 -4.50
N LEU A 334 17.88 -7.63 -3.46
CA LEU A 334 18.91 -7.29 -2.47
C LEU A 334 19.44 -8.55 -1.77
N PRO A 335 20.73 -8.58 -1.40
CA PRO A 335 21.26 -9.67 -0.59
C PRO A 335 20.54 -9.77 0.76
N GLU A 336 20.50 -10.97 1.32
CA GLU A 336 19.79 -11.22 2.58
C GLU A 336 20.25 -10.27 3.71
N GLY A 337 19.29 -9.74 4.46
CA GLY A 337 19.53 -8.84 5.59
C GLY A 337 19.84 -7.38 5.22
N TRP A 338 20.07 -7.08 3.93
CA TRP A 338 20.24 -5.69 3.49
C TRP A 338 18.89 -4.95 3.47
N LYS A 339 18.95 -3.67 3.82
CA LYS A 339 17.81 -2.76 3.74
C LYS A 339 18.13 -1.61 2.81
N VAL A 340 17.13 -1.14 2.07
CA VAL A 340 17.25 0.06 1.24
C VAL A 340 16.23 1.09 1.71
N LYS A 341 16.64 2.34 1.73
CA LYS A 341 15.74 3.49 1.89
C LYS A 341 16.11 4.56 0.87
N MET A 342 15.13 5.32 0.41
CA MET A 342 15.40 6.51 -0.38
C MET A 342 15.88 7.64 0.54
N ILE A 343 16.90 8.39 0.14
CA ILE A 343 17.35 9.55 0.90
C ILE A 343 16.38 10.71 0.63
N SER A 344 15.65 11.09 1.66
CA SER A 344 14.72 12.22 1.67
C SER A 344 15.45 13.53 1.29
N GLY A 345 14.93 14.30 0.32
CA GLY A 345 15.45 15.63 -0.02
C GLY A 345 16.38 15.69 -1.22
N ASP A 346 16.83 14.54 -1.74
CA ASP A 346 17.80 14.49 -2.82
C ASP A 346 17.10 14.49 -4.20
N PRO A 347 17.31 15.53 -5.04
CA PRO A 347 16.68 15.62 -6.36
C PRO A 347 17.13 14.50 -7.32
N ALA A 348 18.25 13.84 -7.05
CA ALA A 348 18.76 12.70 -7.82
C ALA A 348 18.19 11.35 -7.34
N ARG A 349 17.28 11.33 -6.35
CA ARG A 349 16.59 10.12 -5.84
C ARG A 349 17.58 9.02 -5.43
N VAL A 350 18.59 9.44 -4.67
CA VAL A 350 19.67 8.55 -4.20
C VAL A 350 19.13 7.59 -3.15
N TYR A 351 19.56 6.33 -3.22
CA TYR A 351 19.24 5.32 -2.24
C TYR A 351 20.38 5.17 -1.22
N GLU A 352 20.03 4.95 0.04
CA GLU A 352 20.94 4.51 1.08
C GLU A 352 20.65 3.05 1.41
N TYR A 353 21.70 2.24 1.39
CA TYR A 353 21.68 0.82 1.69
C TYR A 353 22.29 0.60 3.07
N THR A 354 21.65 -0.21 3.89
CA THR A 354 22.12 -0.59 5.23
C THR A 354 22.45 -2.08 5.22
N ASP A 355 23.67 -2.42 5.61
CA ASP A 355 24.11 -3.81 5.77
C ASP A 355 23.49 -4.45 7.03
N PRO A 356 23.57 -5.79 7.19
CA PRO A 356 23.04 -6.47 8.38
C PRO A 356 23.66 -6.02 9.71
N ASP A 357 24.87 -5.44 9.68
CA ASP A 357 25.57 -4.91 10.86
C ASP A 357 25.16 -3.45 11.18
N GLY A 358 24.27 -2.85 10.37
CA GLY A 358 23.78 -1.49 10.56
C GLY A 358 24.64 -0.39 9.91
N ARG A 359 25.66 -0.74 9.11
CA ARG A 359 26.47 0.24 8.38
C ARG A 359 25.73 0.70 7.13
N THR A 360 25.81 2.01 6.84
CA THR A 360 25.13 2.61 5.69
C THR A 360 26.09 2.94 4.56
N THR A 361 25.61 2.83 3.33
CA THR A 361 26.35 3.20 2.11
C THR A 361 25.38 3.73 1.04
N ARG A 362 25.87 4.62 0.17
CA ARG A 362 25.12 5.09 -1.02
C ARG A 362 25.39 4.22 -2.25
N GLN A 363 26.33 3.30 -2.17
CA GLN A 363 26.62 2.35 -3.24
C GLN A 363 25.70 1.15 -3.12
N ASP A 364 24.99 0.85 -4.19
CA ASP A 364 24.15 -0.34 -4.28
C ASP A 364 25.03 -1.59 -4.15
N PRO A 365 24.78 -2.47 -3.14
CA PRO A 365 25.63 -3.62 -2.86
C PRO A 365 25.65 -4.67 -3.98
N ARG A 366 24.70 -4.59 -4.92
CA ARG A 366 24.60 -5.51 -6.06
C ARG A 366 25.45 -5.04 -7.26
N ARG A 367 26.02 -3.83 -7.18
CA ARG A 367 26.93 -3.32 -8.22
C ARG A 367 28.17 -4.19 -8.27
N GLY A 368 28.36 -4.80 -9.43
CA GLY A 368 29.61 -5.49 -9.74
C GLY A 368 30.76 -4.52 -10.04
N PRO A 369 31.94 -5.06 -10.36
CA PRO A 369 33.06 -4.25 -10.84
C PRO A 369 32.66 -3.48 -12.11
N LEU A 370 33.30 -2.34 -12.32
CA LEU A 370 33.16 -1.60 -13.58
C LEU A 370 33.73 -2.42 -14.75
N PRO A 371 33.20 -2.24 -15.98
CA PRO A 371 33.81 -2.82 -17.16
C PRO A 371 35.26 -2.31 -17.35
N PRO A 372 36.15 -3.08 -18.02
CA PRO A 372 37.53 -2.67 -18.21
C PRO A 372 37.69 -1.27 -18.83
N GLY A 373 38.61 -0.47 -18.27
CA GLY A 373 38.90 0.89 -18.69
C GLY A 373 37.92 1.96 -18.20
N TRP A 374 36.86 1.58 -17.49
CA TRP A 374 35.93 2.52 -16.85
C TRP A 374 36.34 2.85 -15.42
N HIS A 375 36.12 4.10 -15.06
CA HIS A 375 36.40 4.66 -13.75
C HIS A 375 35.16 5.39 -13.23
N GLU A 376 34.94 5.34 -11.92
CA GLU A 376 33.89 6.08 -11.21
C GLU A 376 34.51 7.26 -10.46
N THR A 377 33.82 8.39 -10.45
CA THR A 377 34.18 9.55 -9.65
C THR A 377 32.92 10.19 -9.08
N THR A 378 33.11 11.05 -8.08
CA THR A 378 32.04 11.80 -7.45
C THR A 378 32.31 13.29 -7.66
N HIS A 379 31.36 14.00 -8.24
CA HIS A 379 31.44 15.45 -8.38
C HIS A 379 31.31 16.14 -7.00
N SER A 380 31.67 17.42 -6.94
CA SER A 380 31.64 18.21 -5.71
C SER A 380 30.23 18.34 -5.10
N ASP A 381 29.18 18.13 -5.89
CA ASP A 381 27.78 18.12 -5.46
C ASP A 381 27.30 16.73 -4.98
N GLY A 382 28.17 15.73 -4.97
CA GLY A 382 27.86 14.37 -4.55
C GLY A 382 27.27 13.48 -5.64
N THR A 383 27.12 13.97 -6.87
CA THR A 383 26.64 13.16 -8.00
C THR A 383 27.74 12.23 -8.52
N LEU A 384 27.37 10.99 -8.84
CA LEU A 384 28.28 10.02 -9.45
C LEU A 384 28.44 10.29 -10.93
N ALA A 385 29.66 10.11 -11.44
CA ALA A 385 29.98 10.16 -12.85
C ALA A 385 30.97 9.07 -13.23
N TRP A 386 30.96 8.69 -14.51
CA TRP A 386 31.84 7.67 -15.04
C TRP A 386 32.60 8.22 -16.24
N TYR A 387 33.85 7.76 -16.38
CA TYR A 387 34.67 8.08 -17.54
C TYR A 387 35.44 6.85 -17.97
N LYS A 388 35.73 6.77 -19.27
CA LYS A 388 36.58 5.73 -19.85
C LYS A 388 37.89 6.35 -20.31
N LEU A 389 39.01 5.77 -19.90
CA LEU A 389 40.32 6.15 -20.44
C LEU A 389 40.48 5.51 -21.82
N GLU A 390 40.82 6.33 -22.83
CA GLU A 390 41.19 5.84 -24.15
C GLU A 390 42.68 5.49 -24.21
N ASP A 391 43.11 4.74 -25.23
CA ASP A 391 44.46 4.13 -25.36
C ASP A 391 45.65 5.10 -25.22
N LYS A 392 45.40 6.41 -25.23
CA LYS A 392 46.35 7.45 -24.85
C LYS A 392 45.86 8.03 -23.53
N GLU A 393 46.62 7.87 -22.45
CA GLU A 393 46.31 8.27 -21.05
C GLU A 393 45.93 9.76 -20.81
N THR A 394 45.71 10.55 -21.86
CA THR A 394 45.30 11.95 -21.83
C THR A 394 43.93 12.24 -22.46
N GLU A 395 43.28 11.27 -23.12
CA GLU A 395 41.92 11.43 -23.68
C GLU A 395 40.92 10.57 -22.87
N TYR A 396 39.85 11.22 -22.40
CA TYR A 396 38.77 10.56 -21.67
C TYR A 396 37.42 10.92 -22.29
N SER A 397 36.54 9.93 -22.39
CA SER A 397 35.13 10.14 -22.73
C SER A 397 34.31 10.13 -21.43
N TRP A 398 33.61 11.23 -21.14
CA TRP A 398 32.67 11.28 -20.02
C TRP A 398 31.34 10.67 -20.41
N ASP A 399 30.79 9.83 -19.53
CA ASP A 399 29.41 9.39 -19.61
C ASP A 399 28.71 9.66 -18.27
N ARG A 400 27.51 10.21 -18.34
CA ARG A 400 26.64 10.41 -17.17
C ARG A 400 25.88 9.14 -16.80
N THR A 401 25.95 8.12 -17.63
CA THR A 401 25.28 6.84 -17.45
C THR A 401 26.25 5.84 -16.86
N ASP A 402 25.81 5.13 -15.82
CA ASP A 402 26.58 4.02 -15.27
C ASP A 402 26.84 2.98 -16.38
N PRO A 403 28.10 2.70 -16.75
CA PRO A 403 28.42 1.81 -17.87
C PRO A 403 27.91 0.38 -17.66
N ARG A 404 27.68 0.00 -16.39
CA ARG A 404 27.08 -1.29 -16.02
C ARG A 404 25.61 -1.40 -16.42
N LEU A 405 24.91 -0.27 -16.63
CA LEU A 405 23.50 -0.20 -17.03
C LEU A 405 23.30 -0.12 -18.55
N THR A 406 24.38 -0.21 -19.33
CA THR A 406 24.26 -0.30 -20.80
C THR A 406 23.56 -1.61 -21.21
N PRO A 407 22.82 -1.62 -22.34
CA PRO A 407 22.10 -2.81 -22.79
C PRO A 407 22.94 -4.08 -22.84
N ASP A 408 24.19 -3.98 -23.31
CA ASP A 408 25.07 -5.15 -23.45
C ASP A 408 25.54 -5.68 -22.10
N ASN A 409 25.86 -4.80 -21.15
CA ASN A 409 26.25 -5.22 -19.79
C ASN A 409 25.06 -5.80 -19.01
N LEU A 410 23.86 -5.26 -19.19
CA LEU A 410 22.64 -5.83 -18.62
C LEU A 410 22.36 -7.22 -19.18
N ARG A 411 22.46 -7.41 -20.52
CA ARG A 411 22.32 -8.73 -21.15
C ARG A 411 23.36 -9.73 -20.68
N ALA A 412 24.62 -9.30 -20.52
CA ALA A 412 25.70 -10.15 -20.00
C ALA A 412 25.42 -10.65 -18.57
N ARG A 413 24.60 -9.93 -17.80
CA ARG A 413 24.13 -10.33 -16.46
C ARG A 413 22.85 -11.19 -16.49
N GLY A 414 22.31 -11.49 -17.66
CA GLY A 414 21.06 -12.25 -17.82
C GLY A 414 19.79 -11.41 -17.74
N VAL A 415 19.88 -10.07 -17.74
CA VAL A 415 18.70 -9.20 -17.80
C VAL A 415 18.14 -9.23 -19.23
N LYS A 416 16.83 -9.47 -19.35
CA LYS A 416 16.12 -9.38 -20.64
C LYS A 416 16.04 -7.91 -21.05
N VAL A 417 16.77 -7.52 -22.09
CA VAL A 417 16.81 -6.13 -22.60
C VAL A 417 16.31 -6.07 -24.03
N GLU A 418 15.25 -5.31 -24.22
CA GLU A 418 14.54 -5.16 -25.49
C GLU A 418 14.54 -3.70 -25.94
N ARG A 419 14.48 -3.49 -27.26
CA ARG A 419 14.24 -2.17 -27.85
C ARG A 419 12.77 -2.13 -28.27
N LEU A 420 12.05 -1.16 -27.73
CA LEU A 420 10.61 -1.00 -27.96
C LEU A 420 10.36 0.22 -28.84
N ILE A 421 9.28 0.17 -29.62
CA ILE A 421 8.77 1.33 -30.34
C ILE A 421 7.39 1.65 -29.78
N LEU A 422 7.25 2.83 -29.18
CA LEU A 422 5.99 3.28 -28.58
C LEU A 422 5.14 4.00 -29.63
N VAL A 423 3.82 3.73 -29.64
CA VAL A 423 2.83 4.33 -30.56
C VAL A 423 1.66 4.97 -29.86
#